data_AF-A0ABD2Y2E1-F1
#
_entry.id   AF-A0ABD2Y2E1-F1
#
_cell.length_a   1.000
_cell.length_b   1.000
_cell.length_c   1.000
_cell.angle_alpha   90.00
_cell.angle_beta   90.00
_cell.angle_gamma   90.00
#
_symmetry.space_group_name_H-M   'P 1'
#
loop_
_entity.id
_entity.type
_entity.pdbx_description
1 polymer ?
#
loop_
_entity_poly.entity_id
_entity_poly.type
_entity_poly.pdbx_seq_one_letter_code
_entity_poly.pdbx_strand_id
1 'polypeptide(L)'
;MGGAAILLSNRWSDRLRAKYRLVHVVRTHRGADDKSYKCVQQTEDSEGNLGISLSIDLMEIAGESLKSNITTVGPLVLPASEQLLFLLTLIGSKIFKLKLKPYIPDFIQAFDHFCIHAGGRAVIDELQKSL
;
A
#
# COMPACT_ATOMS: atom_id res chain seq x y z
N MET A 1 16.84 18.74 -5.07
CA MET A 1 16.70 17.38 -5.63
C MET A 1 17.54 16.43 -4.80
N GLY A 2 16.95 15.39 -4.23
CA GLY A 2 17.67 14.29 -3.58
C GLY A 2 17.78 13.11 -4.54
N GLY A 3 18.92 12.42 -4.57
CA GLY A 3 19.13 11.20 -5.35
C GLY A 3 19.37 10.01 -4.43
N ALA A 4 18.89 8.84 -4.82
CA ALA A 4 19.19 7.57 -4.15
C ALA A 4 19.44 6.49 -5.22
N ALA A 5 20.31 5.54 -4.91
CA ALA A 5 20.60 4.39 -5.76
C ALA A 5 20.57 3.10 -4.93
N ILE A 6 20.01 2.04 -5.51
CA ILE A 6 19.96 0.70 -4.92
C ILE A 6 20.53 -0.27 -5.95
N LEU A 7 21.50 -1.09 -5.56
CA LEU A 7 22.02 -2.18 -6.37
C LEU A 7 21.29 -3.48 -6.00
N LEU A 8 20.68 -4.14 -6.98
CA LEU A 8 20.03 -5.43 -6.82
C LEU A 8 20.89 -6.52 -7.49
N SER A 9 21.07 -7.65 -6.81
CA SER A 9 21.77 -8.82 -7.33
C SER A 9 20.98 -10.09 -7.01
N ASN A 10 20.94 -11.03 -7.95
CA ASN A 10 20.44 -12.38 -7.76
C ASN A 10 21.57 -13.41 -7.56
N ARG A 11 22.83 -12.97 -7.47
CA ARG A 11 23.98 -13.85 -7.32
C ARG A 11 24.11 -14.34 -5.89
N TRP A 12 24.27 -15.64 -5.72
CA TRP A 12 24.41 -16.23 -4.39
C TRP A 12 25.69 -15.76 -3.66
N SER A 13 26.76 -15.47 -4.42
CA SER A 13 28.02 -14.90 -3.91
C SER A 13 27.85 -13.56 -3.20
N ASP A 14 26.83 -12.78 -3.56
CA ASP A 14 26.62 -11.44 -3.03
C ASP A 14 25.73 -11.44 -1.78
N ARG A 15 25.10 -12.59 -1.46
CA ARG A 15 24.13 -12.73 -0.36
C ARG A 15 24.72 -12.34 0.99
N LEU A 16 25.99 -12.67 1.24
CA LEU A 16 26.66 -12.34 2.51
C LEU A 16 26.98 -10.85 2.66
N ARG A 17 26.98 -10.08 1.56
CA ARG A 17 27.27 -8.64 1.55
C ARG A 17 26.01 -7.78 1.47
N ALA A 18 24.87 -8.37 1.14
CA ALA A 18 23.61 -7.65 0.97
C ALA A 18 23.10 -7.09 2.30
N LYS A 19 22.82 -5.78 2.34
CA LYS A 19 22.23 -5.11 3.51
C LYS A 19 20.77 -5.52 3.72
N TYR A 20 20.04 -5.75 2.63
CA TYR A 20 18.62 -6.13 2.64
C TYR A 20 18.38 -7.24 1.62
N ARG A 21 17.38 -8.07 1.90
CA ARG A 21 16.86 -9.08 0.96
C ARG A 21 15.45 -8.71 0.57
N LEU A 22 15.21 -8.57 -0.74
CA LEU A 22 13.86 -8.41 -1.28
C LEU A 22 13.14 -9.77 -1.23
N VAL A 23 12.04 -9.85 -0.48
CA VAL A 23 11.27 -11.09 -0.30
C VAL A 23 10.02 -11.11 -1.17
N HIS A 24 9.23 -10.03 -1.14
CA HIS A 24 7.99 -9.89 -1.90
C HIS A 24 7.89 -8.52 -2.57
N VAL A 25 7.26 -8.48 -3.75
CA VAL A 25 6.89 -7.26 -4.45
C VAL A 25 5.43 -7.37 -4.84
N VAL A 26 4.60 -6.41 -4.42
CA VAL A 26 3.19 -6.33 -4.79
C VAL A 26 2.94 -4.97 -5.41
N ARG A 27 2.40 -4.96 -6.63
CA ARG A 27 2.05 -3.73 -7.35
C ARG A 27 0.54 -3.61 -7.48
N THR A 28 -0.01 -2.50 -7.01
CA THR A 28 -1.42 -2.14 -7.23
C THR A 28 -1.50 -1.05 -8.30
N HIS A 29 -2.42 -1.20 -9.26
CA HIS A 29 -2.65 -0.22 -10.32
C HIS A 29 -4.14 0.02 -10.51
N ARG A 30 -4.55 1.29 -10.41
CA ARG A 30 -5.96 1.72 -10.55
C ARG A 30 -6.22 2.63 -11.75
N GLY A 31 -5.30 2.72 -12.70
CA GLY A 31 -5.45 3.63 -13.86
C GLY A 31 -6.60 3.31 -14.82
N ALA A 32 -7.34 2.21 -14.60
CA ALA A 32 -8.58 1.93 -15.34
C ALA A 32 -9.80 2.72 -14.80
N ASP A 33 -9.69 3.28 -13.59
CA ASP A 33 -10.70 4.17 -13.02
C ASP A 33 -10.35 5.62 -13.37
N ASP A 34 -11.30 6.35 -13.97
CA ASP A 34 -11.08 7.71 -14.47
C ASP A 34 -10.67 8.68 -13.37
N LYS A 35 -11.25 8.55 -12.17
CA LYS A 35 -10.89 9.38 -11.02
C LYS A 35 -9.44 9.11 -10.62
N SER A 36 -9.06 7.85 -10.50
CA SER A 36 -7.69 7.42 -10.21
C SER A 36 -6.69 7.86 -11.28
N TYR A 37 -7.06 7.77 -12.56
CA TYR A 37 -6.19 8.17 -13.68
C TYR A 37 -5.97 9.69 -13.77
N LYS A 38 -7.01 10.48 -13.52
CA LYS A 38 -6.95 11.96 -13.55
C LYS A 38 -6.47 12.58 -12.24
N CYS A 39 -6.20 11.74 -11.24
CA CYS A 39 -5.91 12.17 -9.89
C CYS A 39 -4.62 13.01 -9.77
N VAL A 40 -3.59 12.63 -10.51
CA VAL A 40 -2.30 13.33 -10.60
C VAL A 40 -1.90 13.38 -12.05
N GLN A 41 -1.91 14.57 -12.65
CA GLN A 41 -1.56 14.75 -14.06
C GLN A 41 -0.60 15.90 -14.22
N GLN A 42 0.33 15.75 -15.17
CA GLN A 42 1.19 16.84 -15.58
C GLN A 42 0.46 17.64 -16.66
N THR A 43 0.21 18.91 -16.38
CA THR A 43 -0.62 19.78 -17.23
C THR A 43 -0.05 21.19 -17.22
N GLU A 44 -0.21 21.92 -18.32
CA GLU A 44 0.12 23.35 -18.40
C GLU A 44 -0.96 24.20 -17.73
N ASP A 45 -0.55 25.24 -17.03
CA ASP A 45 -1.46 26.27 -16.53
C ASP A 45 -1.89 27.23 -17.65
N SER A 46 -2.71 28.23 -17.31
CA SER A 46 -3.19 29.23 -18.27
C SER A 46 -2.09 30.12 -18.86
N GLU A 47 -0.91 30.15 -18.23
CA GLU A 47 0.25 30.93 -18.66
C GLU A 47 1.25 30.07 -19.47
N GLY A 48 0.93 28.78 -19.69
CA GLY A 48 1.78 27.84 -20.42
C GLY A 48 2.89 27.21 -19.57
N ASN A 49 2.86 27.38 -18.25
CA ASN A 49 3.85 26.76 -17.37
C ASN A 49 3.44 25.32 -17.06
N LEU A 50 4.36 24.39 -17.26
CA LEU A 50 4.15 22.97 -16.99
C LEU A 50 4.18 22.70 -15.47
N GLY A 51 3.06 22.21 -14.93
CA GLY A 51 2.89 21.89 -13.52
C GLY A 51 2.32 20.50 -13.29
N ILE A 52 2.02 20.19 -12.02
CA ILE A 52 1.29 18.99 -11.60
C ILE A 52 -0.07 19.42 -11.07
N SER A 53 -1.14 18.95 -11.70
CA SER A 53 -2.51 19.05 -11.21
C SER A 53 -2.81 17.89 -10.26
N LEU A 54 -3.32 18.20 -9.06
CA LEU A 54 -3.73 17.24 -8.05
C LEU A 54 -5.24 17.36 -7.80
N SER A 55 -5.96 16.24 -7.91
CA SER A 55 -7.38 16.17 -7.56
C SER A 55 -7.57 16.19 -6.04
N ILE A 56 -8.70 16.75 -5.59
CA ILE A 56 -9.13 16.67 -4.19
C ILE A 56 -9.36 15.22 -3.73
N ASP A 57 -9.71 14.34 -4.66
CA ASP A 57 -9.97 12.91 -4.41
C ASP A 57 -8.67 12.11 -4.15
N LEU A 58 -7.49 12.75 -4.23
CA LEU A 58 -6.20 12.07 -4.10
C LEU A 58 -6.03 11.30 -2.80
N MET A 59 -6.51 11.83 -1.68
CA MET A 59 -6.38 11.16 -0.39
C MET A 59 -7.22 9.89 -0.35
N GLU A 60 -8.46 9.95 -0.83
CA GLU A 60 -9.38 8.79 -0.90
C GLU A 60 -8.82 7.71 -1.83
N ILE A 61 -8.41 8.09 -3.05
CA ILE A 61 -7.84 7.18 -4.05
C ILE A 61 -6.56 6.52 -3.52
N ALA A 62 -5.69 7.28 -2.84
CA ALA A 62 -4.48 6.75 -2.22
C ALA A 62 -4.81 5.74 -1.11
N GLY A 63 -5.75 6.07 -0.22
CA GLY A 63 -6.21 5.20 0.86
C GLY A 63 -6.78 3.89 0.34
N GLU A 64 -7.67 3.94 -0.65
CA GLU A 64 -8.22 2.73 -1.27
C GLU A 64 -7.16 1.90 -1.99
N SER A 65 -6.23 2.55 -2.70
CA SER A 65 -5.13 1.88 -3.39
C SER A 65 -4.22 1.16 -2.42
N LEU A 66 -3.89 1.80 -1.29
CA LEU A 66 -3.07 1.16 -0.26
C LEU A 66 -3.83 0.03 0.41
N LYS A 67 -5.11 0.21 0.76
CA LYS A 67 -5.94 -0.86 1.33
C LYS A 67 -5.96 -2.10 0.44
N SER A 68 -6.12 -1.91 -0.87
CA SER A 68 -6.05 -3.00 -1.85
C SER A 68 -4.66 -3.66 -1.88
N ASN A 69 -3.58 -2.87 -1.82
CA ASN A 69 -2.22 -3.39 -1.77
C ASN A 69 -1.95 -4.20 -0.49
N ILE A 70 -2.33 -3.66 0.68
CA ILE A 70 -2.13 -4.30 1.98
C ILE A 70 -2.95 -5.59 2.09
N THR A 71 -4.18 -5.60 1.57
CA THR A 71 -5.00 -6.81 1.50
C THR A 71 -4.33 -7.90 0.66
N THR A 72 -3.61 -7.51 -0.39
CA THR A 72 -2.91 -8.46 -1.27
C THR A 72 -1.59 -8.94 -0.66
N VAL A 73 -0.84 -8.06 0.02
CA VAL A 73 0.43 -8.43 0.66
C VAL A 73 0.25 -9.19 1.96
N GLY A 74 -0.87 -8.98 2.68
CA GLY A 74 -1.16 -9.58 3.98
C GLY A 74 -0.89 -11.09 4.04
N PRO A 75 -1.48 -11.91 3.16
CA PRO A 75 -1.23 -13.35 3.16
C PRO A 75 0.22 -13.78 2.88
N LEU A 76 1.04 -12.91 2.30
CA LEU A 76 2.45 -13.19 2.00
C LEU A 76 3.38 -12.90 3.19
N VAL A 77 2.96 -12.02 4.11
CA VAL A 77 3.83 -11.49 5.18
C VAL A 77 3.32 -11.80 6.59
N LEU A 78 2.00 -11.97 6.75
CA LEU A 78 1.39 -12.20 8.06
C LEU A 78 1.60 -13.64 8.53
N PRO A 79 1.77 -13.87 9.85
CA PRO A 79 1.75 -15.19 10.44
C PRO A 79 0.45 -15.95 10.15
N ALA A 80 0.52 -17.29 10.11
CA ALA A 80 -0.65 -18.14 9.86
C ALA A 80 -1.78 -17.94 10.88
N SER A 81 -1.46 -17.57 12.13
CA SER A 81 -2.43 -17.26 13.18
C SER A 81 -3.33 -16.07 12.80
N GLU A 82 -2.71 -14.99 12.32
CA GLU A 82 -3.40 -13.77 11.88
C GLU A 82 -4.31 -14.04 10.67
N GLN A 83 -3.80 -14.83 9.71
CA GLN A 83 -4.57 -15.20 8.53
C GLN A 83 -5.80 -16.05 8.88
N LEU A 84 -5.66 -16.98 9.82
CA LEU A 84 -6.77 -17.83 10.27
C LEU A 84 -7.86 -17.01 10.97
N LEU A 85 -7.48 -16.11 11.88
CA LEU A 85 -8.41 -15.21 12.58
C LEU A 85 -9.20 -14.34 11.61
N PHE A 86 -8.51 -13.75 10.63
CA PHE A 86 -9.14 -12.97 9.57
C PHE A 86 -10.10 -13.82 8.74
N LEU A 87 -9.68 -15.01 8.32
CA LEU A 87 -10.51 -15.89 7.50
C LEU A 87 -11.77 -16.35 8.24
N LEU A 88 -11.63 -16.75 9.51
CA LEU A 88 -12.76 -17.19 10.35
C LEU A 88 -13.78 -16.07 10.55
N THR A 89 -13.34 -14.84 10.81
CA THR A 89 -14.25 -13.69 10.97
C THR A 89 -14.89 -13.27 9.65
N LEU A 90 -14.18 -13.39 8.52
CA LEU A 90 -14.75 -13.13 7.20
C LEU A 90 -15.81 -14.17 6.81
N ILE A 91 -15.56 -15.46 7.08
CA ILE A 91 -16.53 -16.55 6.86
C ILE A 91 -17.74 -16.38 7.79
N GLY A 92 -17.51 -16.12 9.08
CA GLY A 92 -18.57 -15.89 10.07
C GLY A 92 -19.50 -14.73 9.70
N SER A 93 -18.92 -13.61 9.27
CA SER A 93 -19.70 -12.43 8.86
C SER A 93 -20.38 -12.61 7.50
N LYS A 94 -19.69 -13.17 6.50
CA LYS A 94 -20.18 -13.19 5.10
C LYS A 94 -21.06 -14.40 4.78
N ILE A 95 -20.72 -15.57 5.30
CA ILE A 95 -21.46 -16.83 5.02
C ILE A 95 -22.52 -17.05 6.10
N PHE A 96 -22.15 -16.92 7.36
CA PHE A 96 -23.07 -17.18 8.48
C PHE A 96 -23.89 -15.96 8.91
N LYS A 97 -23.71 -14.80 8.26
CA LYS A 97 -24.38 -13.51 8.57
C LYS A 97 -24.34 -13.13 10.05
N LEU A 98 -23.31 -13.58 10.77
CA LEU A 98 -23.10 -13.23 12.16
C LEU A 98 -22.70 -11.75 12.21
N LYS A 99 -23.26 -10.99 13.16
CA LYS A 99 -22.87 -9.59 13.41
C LYS A 99 -21.51 -9.53 14.14
N LEU A 100 -20.49 -10.12 13.53
CA LEU A 100 -19.11 -10.07 14.01
C LEU A 100 -18.45 -8.80 13.48
N LYS A 101 -17.70 -8.11 14.36
CA LYS A 101 -16.83 -7.01 13.92
C LYS A 101 -15.74 -7.60 13.01
N PRO A 102 -15.45 -6.99 11.85
CA PRO A 102 -14.32 -7.41 11.02
C PRO A 102 -13.04 -7.41 11.84
N TYR A 103 -12.29 -8.50 11.78
CA TYR A 103 -10.95 -8.53 12.36
C TYR A 103 -9.99 -7.78 11.43
N ILE A 104 -9.17 -6.92 12.00
CA ILE A 104 -8.11 -6.21 11.29
C ILE A 104 -6.80 -6.93 11.66
N PRO A 105 -6.11 -7.56 10.70
CA PRO A 105 -4.86 -8.25 10.99
C PRO A 105 -3.79 -7.31 11.54
N ASP A 106 -3.03 -7.77 12.51
CA ASP A 106 -1.95 -6.97 13.09
C ASP A 106 -0.67 -7.04 12.25
N PHE A 107 -0.46 -6.03 11.42
CA PHE A 107 0.71 -5.92 10.55
C PHE A 107 2.02 -5.60 11.29
N ILE A 108 1.97 -5.22 12.57
CA ILE A 108 3.18 -5.03 13.39
C ILE A 108 3.88 -6.37 13.64
N GLN A 109 3.14 -7.49 13.62
CA GLN A 109 3.73 -8.83 13.71
C GLN A 109 4.54 -9.22 12.46
N ALA A 110 4.32 -8.55 11.33
CA ALA A 110 5.00 -8.84 10.06
C ALA A 110 6.11 -7.82 9.72
N PHE A 111 6.04 -6.60 10.26
CA PHE A 111 6.92 -5.51 9.88
C PHE A 111 7.44 -4.73 11.09
N ASP A 112 8.76 -4.64 11.24
CA ASP A 112 9.40 -3.78 12.26
C ASP A 112 9.37 -2.29 11.88
N HIS A 113 9.42 -2.00 10.56
CA HIS A 113 9.53 -0.64 10.03
C HIS A 113 8.71 -0.46 8.75
N PHE A 114 8.01 0.67 8.67
CA PHE A 114 7.31 1.11 7.46
C PHE A 114 8.05 2.31 6.86
N CYS A 115 8.31 2.25 5.55
CA CYS A 115 8.81 3.39 4.78
C CYS A 115 7.73 3.79 3.79
N ILE A 116 7.07 4.91 4.05
CA ILE A 116 6.01 5.45 3.19
C ILE A 116 6.53 6.78 2.63
N HIS A 117 6.54 6.91 1.31
CA HIS A 117 6.85 8.20 0.70
C HIS A 117 5.71 9.18 1.04
N ALA A 118 6.00 10.15 1.90
CA ALA A 118 5.00 11.11 2.35
C ALA A 118 4.72 12.13 1.23
N GLY A 119 3.65 11.92 0.46
CA GLY A 119 3.02 12.98 -0.34
C GLY A 119 2.43 14.10 0.54
N GLY A 120 2.24 13.84 1.85
CA GLY A 120 1.81 14.79 2.88
C GLY A 120 1.30 14.05 4.13
N ARG A 121 1.18 14.75 5.27
CA ARG A 121 0.64 14.20 6.52
C ARG A 121 -0.79 13.64 6.36
N ALA A 122 -1.60 14.29 5.52
CA ALA A 122 -2.97 13.88 5.24
C ALA A 122 -3.08 12.46 4.65
N VAL A 123 -2.10 12.05 3.83
CA VAL A 123 -2.07 10.68 3.30
C VAL A 123 -1.90 9.70 4.45
N ILE A 124 -0.93 9.94 5.35
CA ILE A 124 -0.66 9.09 6.52
C ILE A 124 -1.87 9.00 7.45
N ASP A 125 -2.54 10.13 7.70
CA ASP A 125 -3.73 10.17 8.56
C ASP A 125 -4.89 9.36 7.95
N GLU A 126 -5.06 9.36 6.62
CA GLU A 126 -6.04 8.48 5.96
C GLU A 126 -5.63 7.00 5.97
N LEU A 127 -4.34 6.70 5.94
CA LEU A 127 -3.87 5.33 6.12
C LEU A 127 -4.22 4.80 7.50
N GLN A 128 -4.04 5.60 8.54
CA GLN A 128 -4.36 5.22 9.92
C GLN A 128 -5.86 4.95 10.13
N LYS A 129 -6.75 5.57 9.35
CA LYS A 129 -8.19 5.30 9.42
C LYS A 129 -8.61 4.07 8.63
N SER A 130 -7.86 3.75 7.57
CA SER A 130 -8.17 2.67 6.63
C SER A 130 -7.55 1.33 6.99
N LEU A 131 -6.54 1.35 7.87
CA LEU A 131 -5.95 0.22 8.58
C LEU A 131 -6.56 0.10 9.97
#